data_AF-A0A917Z5V0-F1
#
_entry.id   AF-A0A917Z5V0-F1
#
_cell.length_a   1.000
_cell.length_b   1.000
_cell.length_c   1.000
_cell.angle_alpha   90.00
_cell.angle_beta   90.00
_cell.angle_gamma   90.00
#
_symmetry.space_group_name_H-M   'P 1'
#
loop_
_entity.id
_entity.type
_entity.pdbx_description
1 polymer ?
#
loop_
_entity_poly.entity_id
_entity_poly.type
_entity_poly.pdbx_seq_one_letter_code
_entity_poly.pdbx_strand_id
1 'polypeptide(L)'
;MYFLAFHRIDPTIEAIARSAAVKGEKLIGWSAHYLTGIAYAALLIIIWGTSWISRPSIGPALIVGIGTVAAPFLLMQPGMGAGIAASRTPRPNAARLQSLLNHTVFGLGLYLTAWSLRLFHPA
;
A
#
# COMPACT_ATOMS: atom_id res chain seq x y z
N MET A 1 -10.18 -8.93 1.18
CA MET A 1 -8.72 -9.04 1.01
C MET A 1 -8.28 -10.43 1.43
N TYR A 2 -7.55 -11.12 0.56
CA TYR A 2 -7.30 -12.57 0.60
C TYR A 2 -6.57 -13.05 1.86
N PHE A 3 -7.33 -13.55 2.84
CA PHE A 3 -6.81 -14.42 3.91
C PHE A 3 -6.45 -15.83 3.38
N LEU A 4 -6.91 -16.19 2.17
CA LEU A 4 -6.78 -17.54 1.60
C LEU A 4 -5.39 -17.86 1.03
N ALA A 5 -4.50 -16.87 0.83
CA ALA A 5 -3.16 -17.10 0.29
C ALA A 5 -2.12 -17.47 1.36
N PHE A 6 -2.45 -17.33 2.65
CA PHE A 6 -1.50 -17.51 3.77
C PHE A 6 -1.50 -18.93 4.36
N HIS A 7 -2.41 -19.82 3.93
CA HIS A 7 -2.53 -21.18 4.47
C HIS A 7 -1.37 -22.15 4.10
N ARG A 8 -0.42 -21.73 3.25
CA ARG A 8 0.71 -22.58 2.79
C ARG A 8 2.09 -21.94 2.96
N ILE A 9 2.23 -21.01 3.91
CA ILE A 9 3.52 -20.39 4.20
C ILE A 9 4.32 -21.27 5.18
N ASP A 10 5.59 -21.49 4.86
CA ASP A 10 6.55 -22.31 5.60
C ASP A 10 6.55 -22.00 7.12
N PRO A 11 6.52 -23.02 7.99
CA PRO A 11 6.30 -22.87 9.43
C PRO A 11 7.46 -22.31 10.25
N THR A 12 8.62 -22.05 9.65
CA THR A 12 9.86 -21.75 10.37
C THR A 12 10.03 -20.29 10.82
N ILE A 13 9.17 -19.35 10.39
CA ILE A 13 9.14 -17.97 10.92
C ILE A 13 7.91 -17.76 11.81
N GLU A 14 8.11 -17.14 12.98
CA GLU A 14 7.04 -16.55 13.80
C GLU A 14 6.35 -15.44 13.01
N ALA A 15 5.46 -15.83 12.10
CA ALA A 15 4.59 -14.91 11.40
C ALA A 15 3.58 -14.33 12.39
N ILE A 16 3.28 -13.04 12.27
CA ILE A 16 2.15 -12.41 13.00
C ILE A 16 0.85 -13.19 12.77
N ALA A 17 0.70 -13.87 11.63
CA ALA A 17 -0.41 -14.76 11.34
C ALA A 17 -0.64 -15.91 12.35
N ARG A 18 0.36 -16.21 13.20
CA ARG A 18 0.29 -17.23 14.27
C ARG A 18 0.16 -16.64 15.67
N SER A 19 0.27 -15.32 15.81
CA SER A 19 0.09 -14.66 17.09
C SER A 19 -1.36 -14.80 17.58
N ALA A 20 -1.55 -14.78 18.90
CA ALA A 20 -2.88 -14.79 19.48
C ALA A 20 -3.66 -13.54 19.02
N ALA A 21 -4.91 -13.73 18.62
CA ALA A 21 -5.76 -12.63 18.18
C ALA A 21 -5.89 -11.57 19.28
N VAL A 22 -5.75 -10.30 18.90
CA VAL A 22 -5.89 -9.18 19.83
C VAL A 22 -7.29 -8.58 19.68
N LYS A 23 -7.95 -8.27 20.80
CA LYS A 23 -9.26 -7.60 20.77
C LYS A 23 -9.13 -6.28 20.01
N GLY A 24 -9.89 -6.13 18.92
CA GLY A 24 -9.87 -4.93 18.10
C GLY A 24 -8.79 -4.87 17.02
N GLU A 25 -8.03 -5.94 16.77
CA GLU A 25 -6.96 -5.99 15.76
C GLU A 25 -7.40 -5.53 14.35
N LYS A 26 -8.67 -5.79 13.98
CA LYS A 26 -9.24 -5.30 12.71
C LYS A 26 -9.28 -3.78 12.67
N LEU A 27 -9.79 -3.14 13.72
CA LEU A 27 -9.86 -1.68 13.80
C LEU A 27 -8.45 -1.08 13.75
N ILE A 28 -7.52 -1.64 14.52
CA ILE A 28 -6.12 -1.22 14.51
C ILE A 28 -5.52 -1.33 13.11
N GLY A 29 -5.73 -2.47 12.43
CA GLY A 29 -5.25 -2.70 11.07
C GLY A 29 -5.83 -1.71 10.06
N TRP A 30 -7.14 -1.46 10.10
CA TRP A 30 -7.79 -0.47 9.22
C TRP A 30 -7.30 0.95 9.51
N SER A 31 -7.22 1.36 10.78
CA SER A 31 -6.71 2.68 11.16
C SER A 31 -5.27 2.87 10.70
N ALA A 32 -4.38 1.90 10.95
CA ALA A 32 -3.00 1.96 10.49
C ALA A 32 -2.93 2.06 8.95
N HIS A 33 -3.77 1.30 8.24
CA HIS A 33 -3.82 1.33 6.78
C HIS A 33 -4.22 2.70 6.22
N TYR A 34 -5.32 3.29 6.71
CA TYR A 34 -5.78 4.60 6.25
C TYR A 34 -4.84 5.73 6.66
N LEU A 35 -4.31 5.71 7.88
CA LEU A 35 -3.35 6.72 8.34
C LEU A 35 -2.06 6.69 7.50
N THR A 36 -1.58 5.50 7.16
CA THR A 36 -0.42 5.35 6.28
C THR A 36 -0.72 5.87 4.87
N GLY A 37 -1.92 5.60 4.33
CA GLY A 37 -2.35 6.16 3.05
C GLY A 37 -2.41 7.68 3.05
N ILE A 38 -2.95 8.29 4.11
CA ILE A 38 -2.97 9.75 4.31
C ILE A 38 -1.54 10.30 4.38
N ALA A 39 -0.64 9.62 5.12
CA ALA A 39 0.76 10.02 5.22
C ALA A 39 1.46 10.00 3.86
N TYR A 40 1.21 9.00 3.01
CA TYR A 40 1.75 8.97 1.65
C TYR A 40 1.17 10.06 0.74
N ALA A 41 -0.13 10.37 0.85
CA ALA A 41 -0.73 11.49 0.15
C ALA A 41 -0.11 12.83 0.59
N ALA A 42 0.11 13.02 1.89
CA ALA A 42 0.81 14.18 2.41
C ALA A 42 2.26 14.25 1.92
N LEU A 43 2.97 13.12 1.87
CA LEU A 43 4.34 13.04 1.36
C LEU A 43 4.45 13.50 -0.09
N LEU A 44 3.50 13.11 -0.95
CA LEU A 44 3.42 13.60 -2.33
C LEU A 44 3.40 15.14 -2.38
N ILE A 45 2.56 15.75 -1.53
CA ILE A 45 2.38 17.21 -1.46
C ILE A 45 3.63 17.87 -0.88
N ILE A 46 4.28 17.24 0.10
CA ILE A 46 5.51 17.75 0.72
C ILE A 46 6.65 17.78 -0.31
N ILE A 47 6.78 16.74 -1.15
CA ILE A 47 7.88 16.64 -2.11
C ILE A 47 7.63 17.49 -3.37
N TRP A 48 6.40 17.48 -3.91
CA TRP A 48 6.08 18.20 -5.16
C TRP A 48 5.40 19.56 -4.97
N GLY A 49 5.06 19.91 -3.74
CA GLY A 49 4.39 21.17 -3.40
C GLY A 49 2.88 21.15 -3.64
N THR A 50 2.20 22.16 -3.10
CA THR A 50 0.76 22.37 -3.30
C THR A 50 0.41 22.71 -4.75
N SER A 51 1.36 23.21 -5.54
CA SER A 51 1.19 23.47 -6.98
C SER A 51 0.86 22.21 -7.78
N TRP A 52 1.28 21.03 -7.31
CA TRP A 52 0.91 19.76 -7.92
C TRP A 52 -0.61 19.51 -7.82
N ILE A 53 -1.27 19.94 -6.73
CA ILE A 53 -2.73 19.85 -6.62
C ILE A 53 -3.40 20.71 -7.69
N SER A 54 -2.90 21.93 -7.90
CA SER A 54 -3.45 22.88 -8.88
C SER A 54 -3.19 22.44 -10.33
N ARG A 55 -2.09 21.76 -10.59
CA ARG A 55 -1.69 21.26 -11.92
C ARG A 55 -1.30 19.78 -11.82
N PRO A 56 -2.27 18.89 -11.56
CA PRO A 56 -1.99 17.49 -11.30
C PRO A 56 -1.40 16.85 -12.54
N SER A 57 -0.28 16.15 -12.32
CA SER A 57 0.36 15.31 -13.31
C SER A 57 0.46 13.88 -12.77
N ILE A 58 0.36 12.90 -13.67
CA ILE A 58 0.30 11.48 -13.29
C ILE A 58 1.63 10.95 -12.74
N GLY A 59 2.76 11.50 -13.19
CA GLY A 59 4.11 11.03 -12.84
C GLY A 59 4.38 10.99 -11.32
N PRO A 60 4.29 12.13 -10.61
CA PRO A 60 4.50 12.17 -9.15
C PRO A 60 3.59 11.21 -8.37
N ALA A 61 2.31 11.13 -8.75
CA ALA A 61 1.35 10.24 -8.11
C ALA A 61 1.68 8.75 -8.31
N LEU A 62 2.14 8.36 -9.50
CA LEU A 62 2.61 6.99 -9.76
C LEU A 62 3.95 6.69 -9.08
N ILE A 63 4.87 7.66 -8.99
CA ILE A 63 6.13 7.50 -8.25
C ILE A 63 5.83 7.19 -6.79
N VAL A 64 4.98 7.99 -6.14
CA VAL A 64 4.58 7.75 -4.74
C VAL A 64 3.82 6.43 -4.65
N GLY A 65 2.78 6.24 -5.49
CA GLY A 65 1.96 5.04 -5.52
C GLY A 65 2.80 3.77 -5.62
N ILE A 66 3.57 3.60 -6.69
CA ILE A 66 4.43 2.42 -6.87
C ILE A 66 5.53 2.34 -5.79
N GLY A 67 6.08 3.46 -5.36
CA GLY A 67 7.10 3.52 -4.29
C GLY A 67 6.61 2.89 -2.99
N THR A 68 5.32 3.02 -2.66
CA THR A 68 4.75 2.40 -1.46
C THR A 68 4.81 0.87 -1.45
N VAL A 69 5.05 0.20 -2.60
CA VAL A 69 5.27 -1.26 -2.69
C VAL A 69 6.46 -1.74 -1.84
N ALA A 70 7.39 -0.85 -1.51
CA ALA A 70 8.45 -1.16 -0.55
C ALA A 70 7.89 -1.63 0.81
N ALA A 71 6.79 -1.03 1.29
CA ALA A 71 6.18 -1.40 2.57
C ALA A 71 5.68 -2.85 2.61
N PRO A 72 4.83 -3.34 1.67
CA PRO A 72 4.45 -4.73 1.67
C PRO A 72 5.63 -5.65 1.36
N PHE A 73 6.57 -5.30 0.48
CA PHE A 73 7.66 -6.21 0.10
C PHE A 73 8.71 -6.41 1.19
N LEU A 74 9.01 -5.37 1.96
CA LEU A 74 10.12 -5.39 2.92
C LEU A 74 9.68 -5.49 4.37
N LEU A 75 8.45 -5.09 4.69
CA LEU A 75 7.95 -5.10 6.07
C LEU A 75 6.77 -6.07 6.24
N MET A 76 5.68 -5.86 5.50
CA MET A 76 4.44 -6.60 5.78
C MET A 76 4.53 -8.06 5.37
N GLN A 77 4.98 -8.37 4.15
CA GLN A 77 5.11 -9.75 3.68
C GLN A 77 6.10 -10.56 4.53
N PRO A 78 7.29 -10.06 4.88
CA PRO A 78 8.17 -10.72 5.85
C PRO A 78 7.51 -10.92 7.22
N GLY A 79 6.90 -9.89 7.81
CA GLY A 79 6.24 -9.99 9.13
C GLY A 79 5.04 -10.96 9.16
N MET A 80 4.41 -11.18 8.00
CA MET A 80 3.35 -12.18 7.81
C MET A 80 3.90 -13.57 7.42
N GLY A 81 5.22 -13.76 7.39
CA GLY A 81 5.87 -15.02 7.03
C GLY A 81 6.02 -15.26 5.52
N ALA A 82 5.44 -14.43 4.67
CA ALA A 82 5.49 -14.57 3.21
C ALA A 82 6.90 -14.34 2.61
N GLY A 83 7.87 -13.89 3.42
CA GLY A 83 9.23 -13.59 3.00
C GLY A 83 9.35 -12.26 2.27
N ILE A 84 10.59 -11.85 1.98
CA ILE A 84 10.88 -10.63 1.23
C ILE A 84 10.27 -10.73 -0.17
N ALA A 85 9.47 -9.71 -0.53
CA ALA A 85 8.71 -9.67 -1.78
C ALA A 85 7.93 -10.98 -2.04
N ALA A 86 7.26 -11.52 -1.01
CA ALA A 86 6.42 -12.72 -1.08
C ALA A 86 7.16 -13.99 -1.56
N SER A 87 8.48 -14.06 -1.39
CA SER A 87 9.34 -15.15 -1.89
C SER A 87 8.95 -16.55 -1.39
N ARG A 88 8.26 -16.65 -0.24
CA ARG A 88 7.83 -17.92 0.36
C ARG A 88 6.35 -18.23 0.13
N THR A 89 5.66 -17.48 -0.73
CA THR A 89 4.29 -17.79 -1.12
C THR A 89 4.28 -18.85 -2.23
N PRO A 90 3.20 -19.65 -2.39
CA PRO A 90 3.10 -20.64 -3.46
C PRO A 90 3.17 -20.07 -4.88
N ARG A 91 2.83 -18.77 -5.05
CA ARG A 91 2.83 -18.08 -6.35
C ARG A 91 3.44 -16.66 -6.20
N PRO A 92 4.77 -16.54 -6.02
CA PRO A 92 5.41 -15.27 -5.66
C PRO A 92 5.20 -14.16 -6.69
N ASN A 93 5.28 -14.48 -7.98
CA ASN A 93 5.09 -13.49 -9.04
C ASN A 93 3.66 -12.97 -9.11
N ALA A 94 2.66 -13.81 -8.82
CA ALA A 94 1.27 -13.38 -8.75
C ALA A 94 1.04 -12.43 -7.55
N ALA A 95 1.61 -12.75 -6.38
CA ALA A 95 1.54 -11.89 -5.19
C ALA A 95 2.24 -10.53 -5.41
N ARG A 96 3.42 -10.53 -6.07
CA ARG A 96 4.14 -9.31 -6.45
C ARG A 96 3.35 -8.44 -7.42
N LEU A 97 2.81 -9.06 -8.47
CA LEU A 97 1.97 -8.36 -9.45
C LEU A 97 0.74 -7.76 -8.79
N GLN A 98 0.05 -8.51 -7.93
CA GLN A 98 -1.10 -7.99 -7.20
C GLN A 98 -0.73 -6.79 -6.31
N SER A 99 0.42 -6.85 -5.63
CA SER A 99 0.92 -5.70 -4.87
C SER A 99 1.16 -4.50 -5.78
N LEU A 100 1.88 -4.69 -6.90
CA LEU A 100 2.13 -3.61 -7.86
C LEU A 100 0.82 -3.01 -8.39
N LEU A 101 -0.15 -3.83 -8.79
CA LEU A 101 -1.45 -3.37 -9.28
C LEU A 101 -2.19 -2.53 -8.23
N ASN A 102 -2.28 -3.01 -6.99
CA ASN A 102 -2.97 -2.29 -5.91
C ASN A 102 -2.34 -0.92 -5.66
N HIS A 103 -1.00 -0.83 -5.68
CA HIS A 103 -0.29 0.41 -5.39
C HIS A 103 -0.25 1.37 -6.59
N THR A 104 -0.29 0.84 -7.83
CA THR A 104 -0.58 1.63 -9.03
C THR A 104 -1.99 2.22 -8.94
N VAL A 105 -3.00 1.44 -8.56
CA VAL A 105 -4.38 1.92 -8.37
C VAL A 105 -4.43 3.01 -7.29
N PHE A 106 -3.70 2.86 -6.19
CA PHE A 106 -3.57 3.92 -5.19
C PHE A 106 -2.97 5.20 -5.79
N GLY A 107 -1.88 5.12 -6.54
CA GLY A 107 -1.28 6.27 -7.23
C GLY A 107 -2.24 6.93 -8.24
N LEU A 108 -2.96 6.13 -9.03
CA LEU A 108 -4.01 6.65 -9.92
C LEU A 108 -5.13 7.34 -9.13
N GLY A 109 -5.50 6.81 -7.97
CA GLY A 109 -6.44 7.44 -7.04
C GLY A 109 -5.98 8.83 -6.60
N LEU A 110 -4.72 8.98 -6.18
CA LEU A 110 -4.16 10.28 -5.80
C LEU A 110 -4.26 11.29 -6.96
N TYR A 111 -3.89 10.87 -8.17
CA TYR A 111 -3.98 11.72 -9.35
C TYR A 111 -5.42 12.13 -9.67
N LEU A 112 -6.35 11.18 -9.68
CA LEU A 112 -7.76 11.44 -9.95
C LEU A 112 -8.38 12.36 -8.89
N THR A 113 -8.05 12.18 -7.61
CA THR A 113 -8.51 13.07 -6.54
C THR A 113 -8.01 14.49 -6.75
N ALA A 114 -6.72 14.69 -7.06
CA ALA A 114 -6.19 16.01 -7.34
C ALA A 114 -6.83 16.64 -8.59
N TRP A 115 -7.09 15.84 -9.62
CA TRP A 115 -7.80 16.28 -10.81
C TRP A 115 -9.25 16.68 -10.50
N SER A 116 -9.98 15.92 -9.69
CA SER A 116 -11.31 16.29 -9.21
C SER A 116 -11.29 17.57 -8.38
N LEU A 117 -10.34 17.74 -7.47
CA LEU A 117 -10.19 18.96 -6.68
C LEU A 117 -9.98 20.19 -7.58
N ARG A 118 -9.17 20.06 -8.63
CA ARG A 118 -8.98 21.12 -9.62
C ARG A 118 -10.27 21.49 -10.36
N LEU A 119 -11.16 20.53 -10.62
CA LEU A 119 -12.45 20.83 -11.28
C LEU A 119 -13.40 21.63 -10.39
N PHE A 120 -13.42 21.35 -9.08
CA PHE A 120 -14.29 22.04 -8.14
C PHE A 120 -13.71 23.34 -7.59
N HIS A 121 -12.38 23.46 -7.61
CA HIS A 121 -11.64 24.66 -7.23
C HIS A 121 -10.72 25.08 -8.38
N PRO A 122 -11.29 25.57 -9.51
CA PRO A 122 -10.49 26.14 -10.56
C PRO A 122 -9.73 27.34 -9.99
N ALA A 123 -8.40 27.24 -9.98
CA ALA A 123 -7.50 28.32 -9.60
C ALA A 123 -7.54 29.47 -10.61
#